data_AF-A0A7S4CHH9-F1
#
_entry.id   AF-A0A7S4CHH9-F1
#
_cell.length_a   1.000
_cell.length_b   1.000
_cell.length_c   1.000
_cell.angle_alpha   90.00
_cell.angle_beta   90.00
_cell.angle_gamma   90.00
#
_symmetry.space_group_name_H-M   'P 1'
#
loop_
_entity.id
_entity.type
_entity.pdbx_description
1 polymer ?
#
loop_
_entity_poly.entity_id
_entity_poly.type
_entity_poly.pdbx_seq_one_letter_code
_entity_poly.pdbx_strand_id
1 'polypeptide(L)'
;VIPLAIFVFGGSAYLWKTDVITLHVVGLAWAGFASSVAIWLSFSLIYLHITCMPNNEPVPLQQKIIRIILMVPLYALGSWLSLVFVGYGLYIDLVRDIYESYVIYTFFTYLIDLTG
;
A
#
# COMPACT_ATOMS: atom_id res chain seq x y z
N VAL A 1 -16.38 29.15 -41.49
CA VAL A 1 -16.98 28.14 -40.58
C VAL A 1 -16.00 27.01 -40.23
N ILE A 2 -15.36 26.37 -41.21
CA ILE A 2 -14.36 25.29 -41.01
C ILE A 2 -13.17 25.64 -40.08
N PRO A 3 -12.53 26.83 -40.14
CA PRO A 3 -11.40 27.13 -39.24
C PRO A 3 -11.80 27.40 -37.78
N LEU A 4 -13.06 27.82 -37.52
CA LEU A 4 -13.57 28.02 -36.17
C LEU A 4 -13.84 26.67 -35.47
N ALA A 5 -14.29 25.67 -36.24
CA ALA A 5 -14.54 24.32 -35.73
C ALA A 5 -13.23 23.64 -35.27
N ILE A 6 -12.12 23.80 -36.00
CA ILE A 6 -10.80 23.26 -35.61
C ILE A 6 -10.29 23.90 -34.32
N PHE A 7 -10.48 25.21 -34.14
CA PHE A 7 -10.08 25.91 -32.93
C PHE A 7 -10.93 25.51 -31.71
N VAL A 8 -12.24 25.31 -31.88
CA VAL A 8 -13.15 24.84 -30.82
C VAL A 8 -12.94 23.36 -30.48
N PHE A 9 -12.59 22.50 -31.45
CA PHE A 9 -12.28 21.09 -31.20
C PHE A 9 -10.88 20.88 -30.61
N GLY A 10 -9.89 21.65 -31.09
CA GLY A 10 -8.59 21.78 -30.42
C GLY A 10 -8.81 22.23 -28.97
N GLY A 11 -9.65 23.25 -28.81
CA GLY A 11 -10.41 23.66 -27.62
C GLY A 11 -10.56 22.65 -26.51
N SER A 12 -11.53 21.79 -26.77
CA SER A 12 -11.96 20.78 -25.86
C SER A 12 -10.86 19.73 -25.64
N ALA A 13 -10.04 19.43 -26.65
CA ALA A 13 -8.96 18.45 -26.55
C ALA A 13 -7.76 18.93 -25.70
N TYR A 14 -7.38 20.21 -25.76
CA TYR A 14 -6.34 20.74 -24.88
C TYR A 14 -6.83 20.88 -23.44
N LEU A 15 -8.09 21.27 -23.25
CA LEU A 15 -8.71 21.31 -21.91
C LEU A 15 -8.80 19.91 -21.29
N TRP A 16 -9.26 18.91 -22.06
CA TRP A 16 -9.28 17.51 -21.62
C TRP A 16 -7.89 16.99 -21.25
N LYS A 17 -6.84 17.39 -21.99
CA LYS A 17 -5.47 16.98 -21.67
C LYS A 17 -4.97 17.60 -20.37
N THR A 18 -5.31 18.85 -20.07
CA THR A 18 -5.02 19.47 -18.76
C THR A 18 -5.82 18.85 -17.61
N ASP A 19 -7.08 18.47 -17.84
CA ASP A 19 -7.93 17.84 -16.81
C ASP A 19 -7.41 16.45 -16.42
N VAL A 20 -7.04 15.61 -17.40
CA VAL A 20 -6.48 14.28 -17.11
C VAL A 20 -5.12 14.35 -16.41
N ILE A 21 -4.24 15.27 -16.81
CA ILE A 21 -2.93 15.43 -16.15
C ILE A 21 -3.12 15.90 -14.70
N THR A 22 -4.01 16.87 -14.48
CA THR A 22 -4.31 17.39 -13.13
C THR A 22 -4.91 16.30 -12.23
N LEU A 23 -5.78 15.44 -12.76
CA LEU A 23 -6.34 14.31 -12.00
C LEU A 23 -5.26 13.30 -11.58
N HIS A 24 -4.27 13.01 -12.45
CA HIS A 24 -3.18 12.11 -12.10
C HIS A 24 -2.28 12.67 -10.98
N VAL A 25 -1.90 13.94 -11.02
CA VAL A 25 -1.07 14.53 -9.94
C VAL A 25 -1.83 14.67 -8.63
N VAL A 26 -3.13 15.01 -8.67
CA VAL A 26 -3.96 15.07 -7.47
C VAL A 26 -4.11 13.67 -6.86
N GLY A 27 -4.37 12.64 -7.68
CA GLY A 27 -4.45 11.24 -7.22
C GLY A 27 -3.15 10.75 -6.56
N LEU A 28 -2.00 11.09 -7.14
CA LEU A 28 -0.69 10.78 -6.56
C LEU A 28 -0.45 11.47 -5.20
N ALA A 29 -0.89 12.72 -5.04
CA ALA A 29 -0.76 13.45 -3.78
C ALA A 29 -1.61 12.83 -2.66
N TRP A 30 -2.86 12.47 -2.94
CA TRP A 30 -3.74 11.80 -1.97
C TRP A 30 -3.22 10.41 -1.58
N ALA A 31 -2.75 9.62 -2.56
CA ALA A 31 -2.15 8.31 -2.31
C ALA A 31 -0.87 8.40 -1.47
N GLY A 32 -0.04 9.43 -1.72
CA GLY A 32 1.15 9.72 -0.92
C GLY A 32 0.81 10.03 0.54
N PHE A 33 -0.19 10.88 0.76
CA PHE A 33 -0.65 11.21 2.12
C PHE A 33 -1.25 9.99 2.83
N ALA A 34 -2.09 9.22 2.15
CA ALA A 34 -2.70 8.03 2.73
C ALA A 34 -1.64 6.96 3.11
N SER A 35 -0.63 6.75 2.25
CA SER A 35 0.44 5.79 2.52
C SER A 35 1.33 6.21 3.70
N SER A 36 1.66 7.50 3.82
CA SER A 36 2.45 7.99 4.96
C SER A 36 1.71 7.84 6.29
N VAL A 37 0.39 8.09 6.30
CA VAL A 37 -0.47 7.84 7.46
C VAL A 37 -0.54 6.34 7.79
N ALA A 38 -0.67 5.46 6.79
CA ALA A 38 -0.70 4.01 7.01
C ALA A 38 0.61 3.46 7.60
N ILE A 39 1.76 4.00 7.18
CA ILE A 39 3.07 3.69 7.75
C ILE A 39 3.12 4.14 9.22
N TRP A 40 2.74 5.39 9.49
CA TRP A 40 2.69 5.93 10.85
C TRP A 40 1.79 5.13 11.78
N LEU A 41 0.63 4.70 11.27
CA LEU A 41 -0.34 3.91 12.01
C LEU A 41 0.20 2.51 12.30
N SER A 42 0.94 1.92 11.36
CA SER A 42 1.60 0.62 11.56
C SER A 42 2.73 0.69 12.57
N PHE A 43 3.57 1.73 12.52
CA PHE A 43 4.59 1.96 13.55
C PHE A 43 3.95 2.15 14.92
N SER A 44 2.88 2.94 15.01
CA SER A 44 2.14 3.15 16.26
C SER A 44 1.55 1.84 16.81
N LEU A 45 1.03 0.96 15.95
CA LEU A 45 0.52 -0.36 16.35
C LEU A 45 1.61 -1.28 16.90
N ILE A 46 2.80 -1.28 16.28
CA ILE A 46 3.95 -2.05 16.75
C ILE A 46 4.43 -1.52 18.10
N TYR A 47 4.54 -0.20 18.25
CA TYR A 47 4.91 0.43 19.51
C TYR A 47 3.93 0.10 20.63
N LEU A 48 2.63 0.16 20.36
CA LEU A 48 1.59 -0.22 21.31
C LEU A 48 1.67 -1.70 21.69
N HIS A 49 1.91 -2.59 20.73
CA HIS A 49 2.00 -4.03 21.00
C HIS A 49 3.19 -4.38 21.91
N ILE A 50 4.34 -3.75 21.70
CA ILE A 50 5.55 -3.96 22.51
C ILE A 50 5.38 -3.36 23.92
N THR A 51 4.68 -2.23 24.06
CA THR A 51 4.53 -1.55 25.36
C THR A 51 3.36 -2.08 26.19
N CYS A 52 2.29 -2.58 25.57
CA CYS A 52 1.08 -3.02 26.25
C CYS A 52 1.09 -4.51 26.65
N MET A 53 2.10 -5.29 26.24
CA MET A 53 2.28 -6.69 26.68
C MET A 53 3.60 -6.88 27.43
N PRO A 54 3.70 -6.51 28.72
CA PRO A 54 4.98 -6.57 29.41
C PRO A 54 5.39 -7.97 29.91
N ASN A 55 4.49 -8.93 30.23
CA ASN A 55 4.94 -10.06 31.08
C ASN A 55 4.21 -11.42 31.03
N ASN A 56 3.18 -11.67 30.21
CA ASN A 56 2.34 -12.88 30.43
C ASN A 56 2.21 -13.89 29.27
N GLU A 57 2.76 -13.63 28.07
CA GLU A 57 2.69 -14.60 26.96
C GLU A 57 4.08 -15.00 26.45
N PRO A 58 4.27 -16.26 26.00
CA PRO A 58 5.53 -16.69 25.43
C PRO A 58 5.89 -15.85 24.20
N VAL A 59 7.05 -15.18 24.30
CA VAL A 59 7.70 -14.32 23.30
C VAL A 59 7.61 -14.79 21.82
N PRO A 60 7.65 -16.10 21.47
CA PRO A 60 7.52 -16.53 20.07
C PRO A 60 6.12 -16.35 19.46
N LEU A 61 5.05 -16.33 20.27
CA LEU A 61 3.67 -16.26 19.76
C LEU A 61 3.34 -14.84 19.24
N GLN A 62 3.79 -13.81 19.96
CA GLN A 62 3.56 -12.40 19.61
C GLN A 62 4.29 -11.98 18.33
N GLN A 63 5.48 -12.52 18.06
CA GLN A 63 6.24 -12.22 16.85
C GLN A 63 5.54 -12.71 15.57
N LYS A 64 4.76 -13.79 15.65
CA LYS A 64 3.97 -14.30 14.52
C LYS A 64 2.82 -13.33 14.18
N ILE A 65 2.17 -12.73 15.17
CA ILE A 65 1.05 -11.78 14.99
C ILE A 65 1.53 -10.46 14.37
N ILE A 66 2.68 -9.94 14.80
CA ILE A 66 3.28 -8.72 14.23
C ILE A 66 3.52 -8.85 12.72
N ARG A 67 3.92 -10.03 12.23
CA ARG A 67 4.13 -10.30 10.80
C ARG A 67 2.82 -10.27 9.99
N ILE A 68 1.69 -10.65 10.59
CA ILE A 68 0.37 -10.56 9.96
C ILE A 68 -0.11 -9.10 9.90
N ILE A 69 0.14 -8.32 10.95
CA ILE A 69 -0.25 -6.89 11.00
C ILE A 69 0.54 -6.06 9.97
N LEU A 70 1.79 -6.43 9.70
CA LEU A 70 2.64 -5.79 8.68
C LEU A 70 2.12 -5.93 7.24
N MET A 71 1.06 -6.70 6.98
CA MET A 71 0.45 -6.83 5.66
C MET A 71 -0.21 -5.51 5.19
N VAL A 72 -0.86 -4.76 6.09
CA VAL A 72 -1.54 -3.50 5.77
C VAL A 72 -0.60 -2.40 5.22
N PRO A 73 0.52 -2.06 5.88
CA PRO A 73 1.43 -1.02 5.39
C PRO A 73 2.17 -1.40 4.10
N LEU A 74 2.47 -2.69 3.92
CA LEU A 74 3.19 -3.17 2.73
C LEU A 74 2.30 -3.06 1.48
N TYR A 75 1.00 -3.30 1.61
CA TYR A 75 0.02 -3.07 0.55
C TYR A 75 -0.20 -1.57 0.26
N ALA A 76 -0.23 -0.73 1.30
CA ALA A 76 -0.32 0.72 1.13
C ALA A 76 0.89 1.30 0.40
N LEU A 77 2.11 0.83 0.75
CA LEU A 77 3.36 1.20 0.08
C LEU A 77 3.41 0.69 -1.37
N GLY A 78 3.02 -0.57 -1.61
CA GLY A 78 3.01 -1.15 -2.95
C GLY A 78 2.05 -0.42 -3.90
N SER A 79 0.87 -0.03 -3.42
CA SER A 79 -0.11 0.73 -4.19
C SER A 79 0.42 2.13 -4.57
N TRP A 80 1.08 2.82 -3.62
CA TRP A 80 1.68 4.13 -3.91
C TRP A 80 2.88 4.03 -4.86
N LEU A 81 3.80 3.08 -4.64
CA LEU A 81 4.95 2.92 -5.55
C LEU A 81 4.52 2.50 -6.96
N SER A 82 3.49 1.65 -7.12
CA SER A 82 2.96 1.26 -8.44
C SER A 82 2.44 2.47 -9.22
N LEU A 83 1.84 3.45 -8.54
CA LEU A 83 1.40 4.73 -9.11
C LEU A 83 2.56 5.66 -9.52
N VAL A 84 3.68 5.62 -8.80
CA VAL A 84 4.85 6.49 -9.09
C VAL A 84 5.74 5.88 -10.19
N PHE A 85 5.86 4.56 -10.22
CA PHE A 85 6.86 3.85 -11.02
C PHE A 85 6.25 2.72 -11.85
N VAL A 86 5.68 3.05 -13.01
CA VAL A 86 5.11 2.06 -13.96
C VAL A 86 6.16 1.02 -14.40
N GLY A 87 7.45 1.38 -14.46
CA GLY A 87 8.54 0.47 -14.82
C GLY A 87 8.96 -0.54 -13.74
N TYR A 88 8.64 -0.28 -12.47
CA TYR A 88 9.02 -1.14 -11.35
C TYR A 88 7.85 -1.94 -10.78
N GLY A 89 6.64 -1.79 -11.33
CA GLY A 89 5.43 -2.48 -10.86
C GLY A 89 5.62 -4.00 -10.75
N LEU A 90 6.24 -4.63 -11.76
CA LEU A 90 6.50 -6.08 -11.77
C LEU A 90 7.34 -6.57 -10.59
N TYR A 91 8.35 -5.81 -10.15
CA TYR A 91 9.19 -6.21 -9.02
C TYR A 91 8.44 -6.08 -7.70
N ILE A 92 7.60 -5.07 -7.56
CA ILE A 92 6.79 -4.83 -6.36
C ILE A 92 5.70 -5.89 -6.24
N ASP A 93 5.05 -6.23 -7.35
CA ASP A 93 4.06 -7.29 -7.42
C ASP A 93 4.70 -8.65 -7.03
N LEU A 94 5.91 -8.95 -7.51
CA LEU A 94 6.66 -10.15 -7.12
C LEU A 94 6.94 -10.20 -5.62
N VAL A 95 7.41 -9.09 -5.03
CA VAL A 95 7.67 -9.01 -3.58
C VAL A 95 6.39 -9.21 -2.78
N ARG A 96 5.26 -8.69 -3.25
CA ARG A 96 3.94 -8.88 -2.62
C ARG A 96 3.53 -10.36 -2.64
N ASP A 97 3.70 -11.04 -3.76
CA ASP A 97 3.34 -12.46 -3.91
C ASP A 97 4.22 -13.36 -3.02
N ILE A 98 5.52 -13.05 -2.91
CA ILE A 98 6.44 -13.75 -1.99
C ILE A 98 6.04 -13.49 -0.52
N TYR A 99 5.69 -12.25 -0.17
CA TYR A 99 5.30 -11.91 1.19
C TYR A 99 3.98 -12.59 1.61
N GLU A 100 3.02 -12.72 0.69
CA GLU A 100 1.78 -13.45 0.92
C GLU A 100 2.05 -14.91 1.30
N SER A 101 2.96 -15.58 0.58
CA SER A 101 3.36 -16.96 0.87
C SER A 101 3.98 -17.11 2.27
N TYR A 102 4.78 -16.14 2.69
CA TYR A 102 5.44 -16.13 4.01
C TYR A 102 4.45 -15.88 5.16
N VAL A 103 3.45 -15.01 4.95
CA VAL A 103 2.38 -14.76 5.92
C VAL A 103 1.55 -16.02 6.16
N ILE A 104 1.18 -16.74 5.09
CA ILE A 104 0.41 -17.98 5.20
C ILE A 104 1.20 -19.05 5.96
N TYR A 105 2.50 -19.18 5.70
CA TYR A 105 3.38 -20.10 6.45
C TYR A 105 3.42 -19.77 7.95
N THR A 106 3.54 -18.49 8.28
CA THR A 106 3.58 -18.02 9.67
C THR A 106 2.25 -18.28 10.38
N PHE A 107 1.12 -18.06 9.70
CA PHE A 107 -0.22 -18.35 10.20
C PHE A 107 -0.43 -19.85 10.44
N PHE A 108 -0.01 -20.70 9.51
CA PHE A 108 -0.11 -22.15 9.68
C PHE A 108 0.70 -22.66 10.87
N THR A 109 1.92 -22.13 11.04
CA THR A 109 2.78 -22.43 12.19
C THR A 109 2.20 -21.88 13.51
N TYR A 110 1.37 -20.83 13.47
CA TYR A 110 0.63 -20.36 14.64
C TYR A 110 -0.51 -21.31 15.01
N LEU A 111 -1.28 -21.79 14.02
CA LEU A 111 -2.37 -22.74 14.26
C LEU A 111 -1.87 -24.05 14.85
N ILE A 112 -0.77 -24.60 14.36
CA ILE A 112 -0.18 -25.83 14.90
C ILE A 112 0.20 -25.66 16.36
N ASP A 113 0.84 -24.54 16.69
CA ASP A 113 1.31 -24.18 18.04
C ASP A 113 0.15 -23.97 19.02
N LEU A 114 -1.00 -23.49 18.53
CA LEU A 114 -2.22 -23.30 19.32
C LEU A 114 -2.99 -24.61 19.56
N THR A 115 -2.87 -25.59 18.66
CA THR A 115 -3.63 -26.86 18.70
C THR A 115 -2.83 -28.00 19.34
N GLY A 116 -1.53 -27.81 19.58
CA GLY A 116 -0.59 -28.79 20.12
C GLY A 116 -0.42 -28.73 21.64
#